data_AF-A0A9E7RTT4-F1
#
_entry.id   AF-A0A9E7RTT4-F1
#
_cell.length_a   1.000
_cell.length_b   1.000
_cell.length_c   1.000
_cell.angle_alpha   90.00
_cell.angle_beta   90.00
_cell.angle_gamma   90.00
#
_symmetry.space_group_name_H-M   'P 1'
#
loop_
_entity.id
_entity.type
_entity.pdbx_description
1 polymer ?
#
loop_
_entity_poly.entity_id
_entity_poly.type
_entity_poly.pdbx_seq_one_letter_code
_entity_poly.pdbx_strand_id
1 'polypeptide(L)'
;MKRFTLALSVLLLLLTVGSVSAADYDDQNDSDSLITGTVTYCNDSEPFEGVVIDVTSTAGDRVASTITGPDGTYSVSFSSPERTFIVSAVAPGHVIPSRTVTLDDSGRATADFKLGTLNLTKGSWDIVGLDPLGCRLRLAEL
;
A
#
# COMPACT_ATOMS: atom_id res chain seq x y z
N MET A 1 -38.61 18.25 -72.97
CA MET A 1 -40.07 18.52 -73.04
C MET A 1 -40.56 18.76 -71.61
N LYS A 2 -41.35 19.81 -71.33
CA LYS A 2 -41.72 20.24 -69.97
C LYS A 2 -42.91 19.43 -69.38
N ARG A 3 -42.72 18.79 -68.22
CA ARG A 3 -43.71 18.33 -67.20
C ARG A 3 -42.91 18.15 -65.87
N PHE A 4 -43.41 18.32 -64.65
CA PHE A 4 -44.67 18.91 -64.15
C PHE A 4 -44.40 19.64 -62.80
N THR A 5 -45.36 19.73 -61.85
CA THR A 5 -45.27 20.52 -60.60
C THR A 5 -45.93 19.79 -59.40
N LEU A 6 -45.68 20.24 -58.15
CA LEU A 6 -46.19 19.80 -56.83
C LEU A 6 -45.55 18.51 -56.23
N ALA A 7 -45.39 18.32 -54.91
CA ALA A 7 -45.82 19.09 -53.70
C ALA A 7 -44.66 19.11 -52.64
N LEU A 8 -44.41 20.20 -51.91
CA LEU A 8 -44.89 20.53 -50.54
C LEU A 8 -44.67 19.45 -49.44
N SER A 9 -43.94 19.83 -48.38
CA SER A 9 -43.65 19.06 -47.14
C SER A 9 -42.83 17.77 -47.31
N VAL A 10 -41.89 17.40 -46.44
CA VAL A 10 -41.66 17.78 -45.03
C VAL A 10 -40.20 18.18 -44.80
N LEU A 11 -39.96 19.23 -43.99
CA LEU A 11 -38.64 19.53 -43.43
C LEU A 11 -38.28 18.48 -42.37
N LEU A 12 -37.72 17.33 -42.77
CA LEU A 12 -37.20 16.35 -41.83
C LEU A 12 -35.80 16.77 -41.38
N LEU A 13 -35.78 17.57 -40.32
CA LEU A 13 -34.57 18.01 -39.64
C LEU A 13 -33.97 16.78 -38.93
N LEU A 14 -33.17 16.00 -39.67
CA LEU A 14 -32.37 14.91 -39.13
C LEU A 14 -31.29 15.52 -38.21
N LEU A 15 -31.69 15.78 -36.97
CA LEU A 15 -30.78 15.90 -35.85
C LEU A 15 -30.04 14.58 -35.74
N THR A 16 -28.91 14.49 -36.42
CA THR A 16 -27.89 13.49 -36.13
C THR A 16 -27.39 13.80 -34.72
N VAL A 17 -28.07 13.25 -33.72
CA VAL A 17 -27.48 12.97 -32.42
C VAL A 17 -26.38 11.98 -32.73
N GLY A 18 -25.20 12.50 -33.09
CA GLY A 18 -24.00 11.70 -33.17
C GLY A 18 -23.86 11.06 -31.81
N SER A 19 -23.99 9.73 -31.79
CA SER A 19 -23.82 8.97 -30.56
C SER A 19 -22.45 9.37 -30.01
N VAL A 20 -22.44 10.11 -28.90
CA VAL A 20 -21.27 10.07 -28.04
C VAL A 20 -21.19 8.62 -27.61
N SER A 21 -20.29 7.87 -28.24
CA SER A 21 -19.78 6.66 -27.63
C SER A 21 -19.23 7.15 -26.30
N ALA A 22 -19.99 6.94 -25.23
CA ALA A 22 -19.41 6.91 -23.91
C ALA A 22 -18.23 5.96 -24.07
N ALA A 23 -17.02 6.50 -23.96
CA ALA A 23 -15.89 5.66 -23.68
C ALA A 23 -16.31 4.95 -22.40
N ASP A 24 -16.43 3.63 -22.49
CA ASP A 24 -16.52 2.76 -21.33
C ASP A 24 -15.16 2.94 -20.65
N TYR A 25 -15.05 4.01 -19.86
CA TYR A 25 -14.21 4.02 -18.68
C TYR A 25 -14.85 2.96 -17.81
N ASP A 26 -14.47 1.72 -18.10
CA ASP A 26 -14.43 0.65 -17.15
C ASP A 26 -13.52 1.19 -16.03
N ASP A 27 -14.14 1.92 -15.10
CA ASP A 27 -13.70 2.06 -13.73
C ASP A 27 -13.70 0.64 -13.17
N GLN A 28 -12.73 -0.16 -13.65
CA GLN A 28 -12.16 -1.25 -12.91
C GLN A 28 -11.67 -0.61 -11.62
N ASN A 29 -12.57 -0.61 -10.64
CA ASN A 29 -12.26 -0.69 -9.24
C ASN A 29 -11.58 -2.07 -9.04
N ASP A 30 -10.40 -2.23 -9.63
CA ASP A 30 -9.29 -2.90 -8.97
C ASP A 30 -9.22 -2.20 -7.60
N SER A 31 -9.72 -2.88 -6.58
CA SER A 31 -9.67 -2.41 -5.20
C SER A 31 -8.20 -2.44 -4.77
N ASP A 32 -7.46 -1.41 -5.18
CA ASP A 32 -6.05 -1.21 -4.88
C ASP A 32 -5.86 -1.38 -3.37
N SER A 33 -5.09 -2.40 -3.03
CA SER A 33 -4.81 -2.73 -1.65
C SER A 33 -3.89 -1.67 -1.10
N LEU A 34 -4.28 -1.05 0.01
CA LEU A 34 -3.55 0.08 0.60
C LEU A 34 -3.08 -0.27 2.00
N ILE A 35 -1.76 -0.32 2.18
CA ILE A 35 -1.15 -0.39 3.51
C ILE A 35 -0.52 0.97 3.82
N THR A 36 -0.87 1.53 4.98
CA THR A 36 -0.30 2.76 5.51
C THR A 36 0.35 2.51 6.87
N GLY A 37 1.10 3.48 7.37
CA GLY A 37 1.60 3.44 8.73
C GLY A 37 2.67 4.48 9.00
N THR A 38 3.24 4.38 10.19
CA THR A 38 4.37 5.20 10.63
C THR A 38 5.55 4.33 11.04
N VAL A 39 6.76 4.87 10.85
CA VAL A 39 7.99 4.31 11.40
C VAL A 39 8.63 5.34 12.31
N THR A 40 9.00 4.90 13.51
CA THR A 40 9.63 5.75 14.53
C THR A 40 10.88 5.09 15.12
N TYR A 41 11.77 5.90 15.68
CA TYR A 41 12.92 5.43 16.44
C TYR A 41 12.49 4.88 17.81
N CYS A 42 13.15 3.82 18.27
CA CYS A 42 12.84 3.19 19.56
C CYS A 42 13.26 3.99 20.81
N ASN A 43 14.22 4.92 20.67
CA ASN A 43 14.79 5.72 21.76
C ASN A 43 13.84 6.82 22.26
N ASP A 44 13.15 7.49 21.35
CA ASP A 44 12.45 8.76 21.55
C ASP A 44 11.11 8.83 20.82
N SER A 45 10.80 7.84 19.97
CA SER A 45 9.63 7.85 19.07
C SER A 45 9.62 9.02 18.06
N GLU A 46 10.80 9.57 17.74
CA GLU A 46 10.96 10.51 16.62
C GLU A 46 10.63 9.79 15.29
N PRO A 47 9.99 10.45 14.31
CA PRO A 47 9.77 9.88 12.99
C PRO A 47 11.07 9.45 12.30
N PHE A 48 11.01 8.33 11.56
CA PHE A 48 12.17 7.79 10.85
C PHE A 48 11.94 7.85 9.33
N GLU A 49 12.55 8.85 8.69
CA GLU A 49 12.63 9.02 7.23
C GLU A 49 13.59 8.01 6.57
N GLY A 50 13.31 7.62 5.32
CA GLY A 50 14.24 6.83 4.51
C GLY A 50 14.25 5.33 4.80
N VAL A 51 13.30 4.83 5.60
CA VAL A 51 13.13 3.41 5.89
C VAL A 51 12.43 2.73 4.71
N VAL A 52 13.01 1.66 4.20
CA VAL A 52 12.40 0.86 3.12
C VAL A 52 11.33 -0.02 3.75
N ILE A 53 10.09 0.20 3.33
CA ILE A 53 8.97 -0.69 3.64
C ILE A 53 8.87 -1.73 2.53
N ASP A 54 8.86 -3.00 2.90
CA ASP A 54 8.73 -4.12 2.00
C ASP A 54 7.45 -4.90 2.29
N VAL A 55 6.62 -5.12 1.27
CA VAL A 55 5.38 -5.89 1.36
C VAL A 55 5.54 -7.17 0.57
N THR A 56 5.42 -8.30 1.25
CA THR A 56 5.55 -9.64 0.69
C THR A 56 4.26 -10.44 0.86
N SER A 57 4.00 -11.38 -0.04
CA SER A 57 2.95 -12.40 0.11
C SER A 57 3.29 -13.33 1.27
N THR A 58 2.32 -14.12 1.73
CA THR A 58 2.60 -15.16 2.73
C THR A 58 3.55 -16.27 2.23
N ALA A 59 3.76 -16.37 0.92
CA ALA A 59 4.76 -17.24 0.29
C ALA A 59 6.18 -16.62 0.23
N GLY A 60 6.31 -15.31 0.51
CA GLY A 60 7.57 -14.58 0.49
C GLY A 60 7.86 -13.83 -0.83
N ASP A 61 6.93 -13.82 -1.79
CA ASP A 61 7.07 -13.05 -3.03
C ASP A 61 6.89 -11.56 -2.75
N ARG A 62 7.77 -10.72 -3.30
CA ARG A 62 7.68 -9.26 -3.13
C ARG A 62 6.52 -8.69 -3.96
N VAL A 63 5.52 -8.13 -3.29
CA VAL A 63 4.32 -7.55 -3.89
C VAL A 63 4.51 -6.06 -4.16
N ALA A 64 5.05 -5.33 -3.17
CA ALA A 64 5.24 -3.88 -3.27
C ALA A 64 6.35 -3.39 -2.33
N SER A 65 6.80 -2.15 -2.54
CA SER A 65 7.74 -1.47 -1.64
C SER A 65 7.61 0.04 -1.75
N THR A 66 7.88 0.74 -0.65
CA THR A 66 7.90 2.21 -0.58
C THR A 66 8.99 2.66 0.41
N ILE A 67 9.20 3.96 0.54
CA ILE A 67 10.16 4.56 1.48
C ILE A 67 9.41 5.55 2.37
N THR A 68 9.71 5.58 3.67
CA THR A 68 9.09 6.55 4.59
C THR A 68 9.50 7.98 4.30
N GLY A 69 8.55 8.91 4.41
CA GLY A 69 8.76 10.35 4.25
C GLY A 69 9.42 11.02 5.48
N PRO A 70 9.66 12.34 5.42
CA PRO A 70 10.27 13.13 6.51
C PRO A 70 9.51 13.10 7.85
N ASP A 71 8.21 12.80 7.82
CA ASP A 71 7.35 12.62 8.98
C ASP A 71 7.24 11.16 9.44
N GLY A 72 8.08 10.27 8.90
CA GLY A 72 8.08 8.84 9.17
C GLY A 72 6.87 8.09 8.62
N THR A 73 5.95 8.76 7.92
CA THR A 73 4.78 8.12 7.33
C THR A 73 5.14 7.33 6.08
N TYR A 74 4.35 6.31 5.78
CA TYR A 74 4.38 5.65 4.48
C TYR A 74 2.96 5.29 4.00
N SER A 75 2.86 5.13 2.68
CA SER A 75 1.67 4.66 1.99
C SER A 75 2.14 3.81 0.81
N VAL A 76 1.59 2.60 0.67
CA VAL A 76 1.88 1.69 -0.43
C VAL A 76 0.59 1.06 -0.96
N SER A 77 0.29 1.38 -2.22
CA SER A 77 -0.84 0.85 -2.99
C SER A 77 -0.37 -0.24 -3.95
N PHE A 78 -1.13 -1.33 -4.05
CA PHE A 78 -0.81 -2.44 -4.96
C PHE A 78 -2.06 -3.27 -5.30
N SER A 79 -2.11 -3.85 -6.50
CA SER A 79 -3.15 -4.81 -6.87
C SER A 79 -2.70 -6.23 -6.49
N SER A 80 -3.52 -6.95 -5.71
CA SER A 80 -3.28 -8.34 -5.33
C SER A 80 -4.60 -9.06 -4.98
N PRO A 81 -4.77 -10.33 -5.39
CA PRO A 81 -5.91 -11.15 -4.97
C PRO A 81 -5.80 -11.64 -3.51
N GLU A 82 -4.61 -11.56 -2.90
CA GLU A 82 -4.43 -11.91 -1.49
C GLU A 82 -5.03 -10.84 -0.56
N ARG A 83 -5.26 -11.24 0.70
CA ARG A 83 -5.72 -10.34 1.78
C ARG A 83 -4.74 -10.26 2.95
N THR A 84 -3.75 -11.14 3.02
CA THR A 84 -2.79 -11.22 4.12
C THR A 84 -1.37 -11.15 3.58
N PHE A 85 -0.56 -10.26 4.15
CA PHE A 85 0.78 -9.92 3.70
C PHE A 85 1.75 -9.89 4.89
N ILE A 86 3.04 -9.98 4.62
CA ILE A 86 4.10 -9.74 5.59
C ILE A 86 4.76 -8.41 5.22
N VAL A 87 4.62 -7.42 6.10
CA VAL A 87 5.21 -6.09 5.95
C VAL A 87 6.45 -6.00 6.82
N SER A 88 7.57 -5.60 6.24
CA SER A 88 8.86 -5.46 6.93
C SER A 88 9.41 -4.04 6.77
N ALA A 89 10.06 -3.52 7.81
CA ALA A 89 10.67 -2.20 7.79
C ALA A 89 12.20 -2.33 7.88
N VAL A 90 12.92 -1.86 6.86
CA VAL A 90 14.35 -2.10 6.64
C VAL A 90 15.11 -0.78 6.60
N ALA A 91 16.07 -0.61 7.51
CA ALA A 91 17.03 0.49 7.48
C ALA A 91 18.46 0.01 7.80
N PRO A 92 19.50 0.58 7.18
CA PRO A 92 20.89 0.23 7.48
C PRO A 92 21.22 0.39 8.97
N GLY A 93 21.95 -0.58 9.55
CA GLY A 93 22.36 -0.57 10.96
C GLY A 93 21.27 -0.84 12.00
N HIS A 94 20.02 -1.04 11.58
CA HIS A 94 18.88 -1.28 12.45
C HIS A 94 18.44 -2.75 12.41
N VAL A 95 17.69 -3.16 13.45
CA VAL A 95 16.90 -4.39 13.45
C VAL A 95 15.81 -4.26 12.38
N ILE A 96 15.49 -5.37 11.69
CA ILE A 96 14.39 -5.46 10.74
C ILE A 96 13.18 -6.10 11.44
N PRO A 97 12.19 -5.32 11.92
CA PRO A 97 10.91 -5.87 12.36
C PRO A 97 10.02 -6.24 11.15
N SER A 98 9.23 -7.29 11.32
CA SER A 98 8.23 -7.75 10.35
C SER A 98 6.89 -8.02 11.05
N ARG A 99 5.77 -7.68 10.40
CA ARG A 99 4.42 -7.93 10.92
C ARG A 99 3.55 -8.57 9.84
N THR A 100 2.78 -9.60 10.21
CA THR A 100 1.67 -10.08 9.38
C THR A 100 0.53 -9.09 9.46
N VAL A 101 0.01 -8.69 8.31
CA VAL A 101 -1.04 -7.68 8.14
C VAL A 101 -2.15 -8.28 7.30
N THR A 102 -3.39 -8.18 7.76
CA THR A 102 -4.57 -8.59 6.98
C THR A 102 -5.38 -7.33 6.63
N LEU A 103 -5.71 -7.20 5.35
CA LEU A 103 -6.55 -6.14 4.82
C LEU A 103 -8.01 -6.33 5.28
N ASP A 104 -8.70 -5.22 5.53
CA ASP A 104 -10.13 -5.19 5.75
C ASP A 104 -10.93 -5.41 4.45
N ASP A 105 -12.27 -5.42 4.58
CA ASP A 105 -13.20 -5.58 3.45
C ASP A 105 -13.08 -4.44 2.41
N SER A 106 -12.48 -3.31 2.77
CA SER A 106 -12.19 -2.19 1.86
C SER A 106 -10.80 -2.28 1.19
N GLY A 107 -10.03 -3.34 1.47
CA GLY A 107 -8.68 -3.54 0.95
C GLY A 107 -7.62 -2.74 1.70
N ARG A 108 -7.88 -2.29 2.94
CA ARG A 108 -6.98 -1.40 3.69
C ARG A 108 -6.41 -2.04 4.94
N ALA A 109 -5.21 -1.63 5.33
CA ALA A 109 -4.65 -1.92 6.64
C ALA A 109 -3.64 -0.86 7.10
N THR A 110 -3.30 -0.90 8.39
CA THR A 110 -2.27 -0.06 8.99
C THR A 110 -1.24 -0.91 9.72
N ALA A 111 0.04 -0.63 9.52
CA ALA A 111 1.13 -1.31 10.21
C ALA A 111 2.23 -0.34 10.63
N ASP A 112 2.21 0.05 11.89
CA ASP A 112 3.27 0.87 12.50
C ASP A 112 4.46 0.02 12.92
N PHE A 113 5.66 0.60 12.81
CA PHE A 113 6.92 -0.02 13.18
C PHE A 113 7.74 0.90 14.09
N LYS A 114 8.57 0.28 14.93
CA LYS A 114 9.64 0.96 15.64
C LYS A 114 10.97 0.28 15.32
N LEU A 115 11.98 1.09 15.02
CA LEU A 115 13.32 0.58 14.67
C LEU A 115 14.31 0.91 15.78
N GLY A 116 14.94 -0.13 16.29
CA GLY A 116 16.05 -0.06 17.23
C GLY A 116 17.36 -0.54 16.59
N THR A 117 18.49 -0.20 17.20
CA THR A 117 19.79 -0.76 16.86
C THR A 117 20.11 -1.95 17.79
N LEU A 118 20.91 -2.91 17.31
CA LEU A 118 21.36 -4.03 18.13
C LEU A 118 22.41 -3.58 19.15
N ASN A 119 21.98 -3.29 20.37
CA ASN A 119 22.88 -2.93 21.46
C ASN A 119 23.20 -4.14 22.34
N LEU A 120 24.27 -4.87 21.99
CA LEU A 120 24.70 -6.10 22.66
C LEU A 120 25.60 -5.80 23.86
N THR A 121 25.03 -5.77 25.07
CA THR A 121 25.82 -5.65 26.30
C THR A 121 26.64 -6.91 26.55
N LYS A 122 27.96 -6.77 26.58
CA LYS A 122 28.92 -7.86 26.81
C LYS A 122 28.62 -8.61 28.11
N GLY A 123 28.15 -9.85 28.00
CA GLY A 123 27.79 -10.72 29.13
C GLY A 123 26.41 -11.38 28.97
N SER A 124 25.53 -10.85 28.12
CA SER A 124 24.22 -11.44 27.81
C SER A 124 24.37 -12.55 26.78
N TRP A 125 24.50 -13.81 27.23
CA TRP A 125 24.53 -15.01 26.38
C TRP A 125 23.19 -15.75 26.29
N ASP A 126 22.18 -15.28 27.01
CA ASP A 126 20.83 -15.83 26.97
C ASP A 126 20.06 -15.36 25.74
N ILE A 127 19.36 -16.32 25.14
CA ILE A 127 18.45 -16.28 23.97
C ILE A 127 18.15 -14.88 23.39
N VAL A 128 18.50 -14.69 22.12
CA VAL A 128 18.30 -13.46 21.33
C VAL A 128 16.81 -13.23 21.00
N GLY A 129 16.02 -12.85 22.01
CA GLY A 129 14.61 -12.45 21.87
C GLY A 129 14.45 -10.93 21.79
N LEU A 130 14.09 -10.42 20.61
CA LEU A 130 13.60 -9.04 20.45
C LEU A 130 12.23 -8.91 21.14
N ASP A 131 11.97 -7.76 21.75
CA ASP A 131 10.62 -7.42 22.22
C ASP A 131 9.62 -7.33 21.04
N PRO A 132 8.30 -7.40 21.28
CA PRO A 132 7.29 -7.35 20.22
C PRO A 132 7.27 -6.04 19.40
N LEU A 133 8.07 -5.05 19.77
CA LEU A 133 8.21 -3.76 19.10
C LEU A 133 9.54 -3.66 18.32
N GLY A 134 10.41 -4.67 18.37
CA GLY A 134 11.75 -4.65 17.76
C GLY A 134 12.75 -3.73 18.47
N CYS A 135 12.42 -3.20 19.65
CA CYS A 135 13.13 -2.07 20.25
C CYS A 135 14.24 -2.45 21.23
N ARG A 136 14.05 -3.52 22.00
CA ARG A 136 15.06 -4.02 22.94
C ARG A 136 15.07 -5.55 22.90
N LEU A 137 16.27 -6.11 23.03
CA LEU A 137 16.42 -7.48 23.49
C LEU A 137 16.08 -7.53 24.98
N ARG A 138 15.07 -8.34 25.34
CA ARG A 138 14.74 -8.64 26.74
C ARG A 138 14.61 -10.15 26.87
N LEU A 139 15.32 -10.73 27.85
CA LEU A 139 15.15 -12.14 28.19
C LEU A 139 13.67 -12.42 28.43
N ALA A 140 13.13 -13.44 27.77
CA ALA A 140 11.87 -14.04 28.18
C ALA A 140 12.12 -14.84 29.46
N GLU A 141 11.47 -14.43 30.55
CA GLU A 141 11.38 -15.25 31.76
C GLU A 141 10.46 -16.44 31.47
N LEU A 142 10.95 -17.67 31.67
CA LEU A 142 10.20 -18.93 31.53
C LEU A 142 9.41 -19.25 32.80
#